data_AF-A0A845HXS7-F1
#
_entry.id   AF-A0A845HXS7-F1
#
_cell.length_a   1.000
_cell.length_b   1.000
_cell.length_c   1.000
_cell.angle_alpha   90.00
_cell.angle_beta   90.00
_cell.angle_gamma   90.00
#
_symmetry.space_group_name_H-M   'P 1'
#
loop_
_entity.id
_entity.type
_entity.pdbx_description
1 polymer ?
#
loop_
_entity_poly.entity_id
_entity_poly.type
_entity_poly.pdbx_seq_one_letter_code
_entity_poly.pdbx_strand_id
1 'polypeptide(L)'
;MTCASCVGRVERVLAAVPGVDKVSVNLATESARVESSQPVAFALLAQAVDKAGYHAAPELPPSAPAPATPTCFCSGPWPCGRPGATPRRACIAL
;
A
#
# COMPACT_ATOMS: atom_id res chain seq x y z
N MET A 1 -2.05 12.76 12.99
CA MET A 1 -2.61 12.69 14.37
C MET A 1 -1.93 13.75 15.23
N THR A 2 -2.67 14.59 15.97
CA THR A 2 -2.10 15.83 16.57
C THR A 2 -2.13 15.89 18.11
N CYS A 3 -2.67 14.88 18.81
CA CYS A 3 -2.83 14.92 20.27
C CYS A 3 -2.76 13.52 20.90
N ALA A 4 -2.28 13.42 22.14
CA ALA A 4 -2.23 12.18 22.93
C ALA A 4 -3.60 11.48 23.04
N SER A 5 -4.69 12.24 23.04
CA SER A 5 -6.05 11.69 23.03
C SER A 5 -6.38 10.94 21.73
N CYS A 6 -5.84 11.37 20.58
CA CYS A 6 -6.02 10.68 19.30
C CYS A 6 -5.27 9.34 19.29
N VAL A 7 -4.04 9.33 19.82
CA VAL A 7 -3.20 8.13 19.97
C VAL A 7 -3.93 7.08 20.80
N GLY A 8 -4.37 7.46 22.00
CA GLY A 8 -5.04 6.54 22.90
C GLY A 8 -6.37 6.03 22.35
N ARG A 9 -7.00 6.72 21.39
CA ARG A 9 -8.18 6.19 20.69
C ARG A 9 -7.79 5.13 19.69
N VAL A 10 -6.78 5.39 18.86
CA VAL A 10 -6.29 4.44 17.84
C VAL A 10 -5.71 3.19 18.50
N GLU A 11 -4.93 3.32 19.57
CA GLU A 11 -4.38 2.17 20.31
C GLU A 11 -5.48 1.26 20.86
N ARG A 12 -6.53 1.82 21.48
CA ARG A 12 -7.66 1.04 22.00
C ARG A 12 -8.38 0.26 20.90
N VAL A 13 -8.54 0.88 19.74
CA VAL A 13 -9.25 0.28 18.61
C VAL A 13 -8.43 -0.84 17.96
N LEU A 14 -7.11 -0.65 17.84
CA LEU A 14 -6.19 -1.69 17.36
C LEU A 14 -6.03 -2.83 18.36
N ALA A 15 -5.96 -2.55 19.67
CA ALA A 15 -5.87 -3.56 20.71
C ALA A 15 -7.15 -4.40 20.85
N ALA A 16 -8.29 -3.88 20.38
CA ALA A 16 -9.55 -4.63 20.34
C ALA A 16 -9.63 -5.63 19.17
N VAL A 17 -8.69 -5.58 18.22
CA VAL A 17 -8.65 -6.52 17.09
C VAL A 17 -8.14 -7.88 17.58
N PRO A 18 -8.87 -8.98 17.31
CA PRO A 18 -8.45 -10.31 17.72
C PRO A 18 -7.13 -10.70 17.04
N GLY A 19 -6.19 -11.21 17.82
CA GLY A 19 -4.86 -11.63 17.36
C GLY A 19 -3.77 -10.56 17.52
N VAL A 20 -4.11 -9.36 18.01
CA VAL A 20 -3.12 -8.33 18.35
C VAL A 20 -2.61 -8.54 19.77
N ASP A 21 -1.29 -8.69 19.91
CA ASP A 21 -0.62 -8.84 21.22
C ASP A 21 -0.16 -7.50 21.76
N LYS A 22 0.38 -6.65 20.89
CA LYS A 22 0.94 -5.35 21.27
C LYS A 22 0.68 -4.29 20.22
N VAL A 23 0.37 -3.08 20.66
CA VAL A 23 0.22 -1.90 19.81
C VAL A 23 1.10 -0.79 20.34
N SER A 24 1.73 -0.04 19.45
CA SER A 24 2.47 1.16 19.79
C SER A 24 2.30 2.19 18.69
N VAL A 25 1.84 3.37 19.05
CA VAL A 25 1.59 4.45 18.09
C VAL A 25 2.62 5.56 18.29
N ASN A 26 3.28 5.97 17.21
CA ASN A 26 4.22 7.08 17.20
C ASN A 26 3.55 8.34 16.66
N LEU A 27 3.41 9.35 17.53
CA LEU A 27 2.89 10.67 17.17
C LEU A 27 3.79 11.42 16.18
N ALA A 28 5.11 11.30 16.32
CA ALA A 28 6.06 12.08 15.54
C ALA A 28 6.08 11.66 14.06
N THR A 29 5.84 10.38 13.79
CA THR A 29 5.80 9.82 12.44
C THR A 29 4.38 9.47 11.97
N GLU A 30 3.38 9.74 12.81
CA GLU A 30 1.98 9.39 12.57
C GLU A 30 1.78 7.91 12.21
N SER A 31 2.65 7.03 12.72
CA SER A 31 2.70 5.60 12.36
C SER A 31 2.26 4.73 13.53
N ALA A 32 1.51 3.66 13.23
CA ALA A 32 1.11 2.67 14.22
C ALA A 32 1.83 1.34 13.95
N ARG A 33 2.50 0.80 14.97
CA ARG A 33 3.14 -0.51 14.94
C ARG A 33 2.26 -1.49 15.72
N VAL A 34 1.98 -2.63 15.09
CA VAL A 34 1.15 -3.70 15.66
C VAL A 34 1.98 -4.98 15.64
N GLU A 35 2.09 -5.64 16.79
CA GLU A 35 2.70 -6.95 16.94
C GLU A 35 1.59 -7.97 17.19
N SER A 36 1.60 -9.04 16.42
CA SER A 36 0.63 -10.13 16.48
C SER A 36 1.34 -11.47 16.31
N SER A 37 1.08 -12.40 17.21
CA SER A 37 1.59 -13.78 17.14
C SER A 37 0.83 -14.63 16.13
N GLN A 38 -0.35 -14.16 15.71
CA GLN A 38 -1.21 -14.79 14.72
C GLN A 38 -1.24 -13.97 13.42
N PRO A 39 -1.52 -14.60 12.27
CA PRO A 39 -1.72 -13.87 11.02
C PRO A 39 -3.01 -13.03 11.10
N VAL A 40 -2.85 -11.72 11.31
CA VAL A 40 -3.94 -10.75 11.28
C VAL A 40 -4.00 -10.09 9.91
N ALA A 41 -5.18 -10.07 9.30
CA ALA A 41 -5.38 -9.39 8.02
C ALA A 41 -5.26 -7.88 8.19
N PHE A 42 -4.38 -7.24 7.41
CA PHE A 42 -4.23 -5.77 7.40
C PHE A 42 -5.58 -5.06 7.17
N ALA A 43 -6.45 -5.62 6.33
CA ALA A 43 -7.78 -5.07 6.09
C ALA A 43 -8.64 -4.93 7.36
N LEU A 44 -8.50 -5.82 8.34
CA LEU A 44 -9.22 -5.73 9.62
C LEU A 44 -8.67 -4.59 10.49
N LEU A 45 -7.33 -4.46 10.54
CA LEU A 45 -6.67 -3.36 11.26
C LEU A 45 -7.04 -2.01 10.63
N ALA A 46 -6.99 -1.92 9.29
CA ALA A 46 -7.36 -0.72 8.54
C ALA A 46 -8.83 -0.34 8.76
N GLN A 47 -9.76 -1.31 8.72
CA GLN A 47 -11.17 -1.03 9.02
C GLN A 47 -11.40 -0.57 10.47
N ALA A 48 -10.66 -1.11 11.43
CA ALA A 48 -10.78 -0.68 12.81
C ALA A 48 -10.37 0.80 12.94
N VAL A 49 -9.24 1.16 12.33
CA VAL A 49 -8.73 2.54 12.32
C VAL A 49 -9.66 3.49 11.54
N ASP A 50 -10.24 3.03 10.42
CA ASP A 50 -11.22 3.78 9.63
C ASP A 50 -12.49 4.10 10.43
N LYS A 51 -13.00 3.15 11.20
CA LYS A 51 -14.12 3.37 12.15
C LYS A 51 -13.78 4.39 13.23
N ALA A 52 -12.51 4.57 13.56
CA ALA A 52 -12.05 5.61 14.47
C ALA A 52 -11.91 6.99 13.80
N GLY A 53 -12.14 7.08 12.49
CA GLY A 53 -12.04 8.29 11.67
C GLY A 53 -10.64 8.54 11.10
N TYR A 54 -9.80 7.50 11.02
CA TYR A 54 -8.42 7.60 10.56
C TYR A 54 -8.13 6.60 9.45
N HIS A 55 -7.25 6.96 8.52
CA HIS A 55 -6.84 6.05 7.45
C HIS A 55 -5.45 5.49 7.74
N ALA A 56 -5.31 4.16 7.71
CA ALA A 56 -4.02 3.48 7.81
C ALA A 56 -3.62 2.94 6.43
N ALA A 57 -2.40 3.25 6.00
CA ALA A 57 -1.77 2.63 4.84
C ALA A 57 -0.72 1.62 5.32
N PRO A 58 -0.54 0.48 4.63
CA PRO A 58 0.57 -0.39 4.93
C PRO A 58 1.86 0.39 4.62
N GLU A 59 2.80 0.40 5.56
CA GLU A 59 4.16 0.83 5.26
C GLU A 59 4.78 -0.25 4.38
N LEU A 60 4.48 -0.20 3.08
CA LEU A 60 5.22 -0.94 2.09
C LEU A 60 6.63 -0.33 2.10
N PRO A 61 7.68 -1.08 2.49
CA PRO A 61 9.02 -0.57 2.29
C PRO A 61 9.15 -0.26 0.79
N PRO A 62 9.76 0.87 0.39
CA PRO A 62 9.89 1.30 -1.01
C PRO A 62 10.76 0.37 -1.89
N SER A 63 10.90 -0.90 -1.53
CA SER A 63 11.72 -1.92 -2.16
C SER A 63 10.86 -3.10 -2.65
N ALA A 64 9.90 -2.81 -3.52
CA ALA A 64 9.55 -3.70 -4.62
C ALA A 64 9.24 -2.81 -5.84
N PRO A 65 10.05 -2.90 -6.91
CA PRO A 65 10.03 -1.92 -7.99
C PRO A 65 8.67 -1.93 -8.67
N ALA A 66 8.17 -0.73 -8.96
CA ALA A 66 7.09 -0.55 -9.92
C ALA A 66 7.34 -1.46 -11.13
N PRO A 67 6.36 -2.24 -11.62
CA PRO A 67 6.52 -2.87 -12.91
C PRO A 67 6.76 -1.71 -13.88
N ALA A 68 7.94 -1.66 -14.46
CA ALA A 68 8.18 -0.89 -15.66
C ALA A 68 7.13 -1.37 -16.66
N THR A 69 6.05 -0.60 -16.82
CA THR A 69 5.36 -0.59 -18.09
C THR A 69 6.44 -0.33 -19.13
N PRO A 70 6.64 -1.20 -20.13
CA PRO A 70 7.29 -0.74 -21.33
C PRO A 70 6.36 0.32 -21.91
N THR A 71 6.66 1.58 -21.63
CA THR A 71 6.13 2.68 -22.41
C THR A 71 6.69 2.43 -23.80
N CYS A 72 5.91 1.77 -24.67
CA CYS A 72 6.12 1.85 -26.11
C CYS A 72 5.85 3.32 -26.48
N PHE A 73 6.84 4.16 -26.20
CA PHE A 73 6.87 5.54 -26.61
C PHE A 73 7.63 5.54 -27.95
N CYS A 74 6.91 5.24 -29.02
CA CYS A 74 7.42 5.41 -30.37
C CYS A 74 7.49 6.92 -30.65
N SER A 75 8.58 7.59 -30.23
CA SER A 75 8.90 9.00 -30.54
C SER A 75 9.24 9.26 -32.02
N GLY A 76 8.67 8.49 -32.95
CA GLY A 76 8.84 8.66 -34.38
C GLY A 76 7.60 9.28 -35.03
N PRO A 77 7.72 9.97 -36.18
CA PRO A 77 6.62 10.70 -36.82
C PRO A 77 5.59 9.81 -37.56
N TRP A 78 5.36 8.57 -37.14
CA TRP A 78 4.48 7.63 -37.84
C TRP A 78 3.13 7.40 -37.12
N PRO A 79 1.99 7.48 -37.84
CA PRO A 79 0.67 7.28 -37.25
C PRO A 79 0.34 5.79 -37.13
N CYS A 80 0.62 5.20 -35.97
CA CYS A 80 0.21 3.83 -35.65
C CYS A 80 -1.25 3.78 -35.19
N GLY A 81 -2.16 3.58 -36.14
CA GLY A 81 -3.59 3.38 -35.92
C GLY A 81 -4.23 2.59 -37.06
N ARG A 82 -3.87 1.30 -37.21
CA ARG A 82 -4.65 0.34 -38.01
C ARG A 82 -4.75 -1.01 -37.29
N PRO A 83 -5.95 -1.54 -37.03
CA PRO A 83 -6.13 -2.89 -36.51
C PRO A 83 -5.89 -3.90 -37.64
N GLY A 84 -4.97 -4.86 -37.43
CA GLY A 84 -4.76 -5.98 -38.36
C GLY A 84 -3.31 -6.41 -38.61
N ALA A 85 -2.30 -5.83 -37.95
CA ALA A 85 -0.90 -6.23 -38.14
C ALA A 85 -0.46 -7.29 -37.11
N THR A 86 -0.45 -8.55 -37.53
CA THR A 86 0.10 -9.71 -36.81
C THR A 86 1.58 -9.49 -36.44
N PRO A 87 2.02 -9.68 -35.17
CA PRO A 87 3.40 -9.45 -34.78
C PRO A 87 4.27 -10.65 -35.17
N ARG A 88 4.69 -10.71 -36.44
CA ARG A 88 5.78 -11.59 -36.90
C ARG A 88 7.04 -10.77 -37.09
N ARG A 89 7.70 -10.37 -36.00
CA ARG A 89 9.15 -10.12 -35.92
C ARG A 89 9.55 -9.70 -34.50
N ALA A 90 10.03 -10.70 -33.77
CA ALA A 90 11.09 -10.68 -32.77
C ALA A 90 11.35 -9.35 -32.03
N CYS A 91 10.82 -9.25 -30.82
CA CYS A 91 11.46 -8.47 -29.77
C CYS A 91 12.77 -9.17 -29.38
N ILE A 92 13.92 -8.58 -29.70
CA ILE A 92 15.19 -8.93 -29.08
C ILE A 92 15.49 -7.81 -28.09
N ALA A 93 15.48 -8.14 -26.80
CA ALA A 93 16.02 -7.29 -25.76
C ALA A 93 17.56 -7.40 -25.80
N LEU A 94 18.24 -6.26 -25.86
CA LEU A 94 19.63 -6.09 -25.45
C LEU A 94 19.62 -5.11 -24.28
#